data_AF-A0AAJ3NCW7-F1
#
_entry.id   AF-A0AAJ3NCW7-F1
#
_cell.length_a   1.000
_cell.length_b   1.000
_cell.length_c   1.000
_cell.angle_alpha   90.00
_cell.angle_beta   90.00
_cell.angle_gamma   90.00
#
_symmetry.space_group_name_H-M   'P 1'
#
loop_
_entity.id
_entity.type
_entity.pdbx_description
1 polymer ?
#
loop_
_entity_poly.entity_id
_entity_poly.type
_entity_poly.pdbx_seq_one_letter_code
_entity_poly.pdbx_strand_id
1 'polypeptide(L)' 'MITMNELKVTPLKREYLPPRIEVEFLEIEQGIAAGSAYTVPPNINGQVKDEWEIKDDEIHDVEWL' A
#
# COMPACT_ATOMS: atom_id res chain seq x y z
N MET A 1 -18.74 -14.67 59.56
CA MET A 1 -18.62 -13.75 58.41
C MET A 1 -17.14 -13.47 58.22
N ILE A 2 -16.55 -13.88 57.10
CA ILE A 2 -15.14 -13.61 56.79
C ILE A 2 -15.11 -12.31 56.01
N THR A 3 -14.45 -11.29 56.57
CA THR A 3 -14.18 -10.02 55.90
C THR A 3 -13.20 -10.28 54.76
N MET A 4 -13.62 -9.98 53.53
CA MET A 4 -12.74 -10.03 52.36
C MET A 4 -11.75 -8.88 52.48
N ASN A 5 -10.54 -9.19 52.92
CA ASN A 5 -9.41 -8.28 52.89
C ASN A 5 -9.10 -8.00 51.42
N GLU A 6 -9.46 -6.81 50.94
CA GLU A 6 -9.25 -6.35 49.58
C GLU A 6 -7.75 -6.32 49.28
N LEU A 7 -7.21 -7.40 48.71
CA LEU A 7 -5.86 -7.42 48.17
C LEU A 7 -5.82 -6.47 46.99
N LYS A 8 -5.48 -5.21 47.26
CA LYS A 8 -5.25 -4.18 46.26
C LYS A 8 -3.99 -4.56 45.46
N VAL A 9 -4.17 -5.38 44.43
CA VAL A 9 -3.11 -5.72 43.47
C VAL A 9 -2.70 -4.40 42.81
N THR A 10 -1.56 -3.86 43.24
CA THR A 10 -0.98 -2.71 42.58
C THR A 10 -0.33 -3.24 41.31
N PRO A 11 -0.82 -2.90 40.11
CA PRO A 11 -0.24 -3.42 38.88
C PRO A 11 1.22 -2.96 38.81
N LEU A 12 2.15 -3.91 38.70
CA LEU A 12 3.57 -3.62 38.54
C LEU A 12 3.74 -2.93 37.18
N LYS A 13 4.14 -1.65 37.21
CA LYS A 13 4.46 -0.90 35.99
C LYS A 13 5.65 -1.58 35.31
N ARG A 14 5.43 -2.10 34.11
CA ARG A 14 6.50 -2.63 33.26
C ARG A 14 7.22 -1.51 32.53
N GLU A 15 8.51 -1.72 32.30
CA GLU A 15 9.28 -0.84 31.42
C GLU A 15 8.80 -1.02 29.97
N TYR A 16 8.83 0.08 29.22
CA TYR A 16 8.46 0.07 27.81
C TYR A 16 9.58 -0.57 26.98
N LEU A 17 9.23 -1.49 26.09
CA LEU A 17 10.12 -2.05 25.09
C LEU A 17 9.67 -1.55 23.71
N PRO A 18 10.46 -0.72 23.01
CA PRO A 18 10.10 -0.26 21.68
C PRO A 18 10.10 -1.41 20.66
N PRO A 19 9.27 -1.34 19.61
CA PRO A 19 9.31 -2.30 18.52
C PRO A 19 10.60 -2.16 17.70
N ARG A 20 11.04 -3.26 17.09
CA ARG A 20 12.10 -3.26 16.08
C ARG A 20 11.48 -2.84 14.73
N ILE A 21 12.07 -1.82 14.10
CA ILE A 21 11.69 -1.36 12.76
C ILE A 21 12.86 -1.64 11.83
N GLU A 22 12.59 -2.28 10.70
CA GLU A 22 13.57 -2.59 9.67
C GLU A 22 13.12 -1.98 8.35
N VAL A 23 14.08 -1.45 7.59
CA VAL A 23 13.85 -0.84 6.28
C VAL A 23 14.77 -1.53 5.30
N GLU A 24 14.19 -2.05 4.22
CA GLU A 24 14.92 -2.64 3.11
C GLU A 24 14.70 -1.78 1.86
N PHE A 25 15.77 -1.52 1.13
CA PHE A 25 15.70 -0.87 -0.17
C PHE A 25 15.82 -1.95 -1.24
N LEU A 26 14.79 -2.06 -2.08
CA LEU A 26 14.80 -2.93 -3.24
C LEU A 26 14.92 -2.06 -4.49
N GLU A 27 15.91 -2.34 -5.32
CA GLU A 27 15.99 -1.77 -6.66
C GLU A 27 15.19 -2.65 -7.61
N ILE A 28 14.17 -2.05 -8.25
CA ILE A 28 13.36 -2.69 -9.29
C ILE A 28 13.69 -2.07 -10.64
N GLU A 29 13.57 -2.84 -11.72
CA GLU A 29 13.72 -2.32 -13.07
C GLU A 29 12.69 -1.21 -13.33
N GLN A 30 13.17 -0.05 -13.80
CA GLN A 30 12.30 1.00 -14.32
C GLN A 30 11.96 0.69 -15.78
N GLY A 31 10.94 -0.14 -15.98
CA GLY A 31 10.43 -0.52 -17.29
C GLY A 31 8.93 -0.30 -17.41
N ILE A 32 8.48 0.06 -18.60
CA ILE A 32 7.08 -0.11 -19.02
C ILE A 32 6.91 -1.63 -19.18
N ALA A 33 6.27 -2.28 -18.21
CA ALA A 33 6.07 -3.73 -18.26
C ALA A 33 5.32 -4.11 -19.54
N ALA A 34 5.63 -5.29 -20.11
CA ALA A 34 4.82 -5.83 -21.19
C ALA A 34 3.36 -5.94 -20.71
N GLY A 35 2.44 -5.22 -21.36
CA GLY A 35 1.04 -5.10 -20.94
C GLY A 35 0.70 -3.92 -20.03
N SER A 36 1.61 -2.98 -19.75
CA SER A 36 1.23 -1.74 -19.06
C SER A 36 0.45 -0.80 -19.97
N ALA A 37 -0.57 -0.14 -19.42
CA ALA A 37 -1.38 0.83 -20.14
C ALA A 37 -0.60 2.12 -20.46
N TYR A 38 -0.80 2.65 -21.67
CA TYR A 38 -0.32 3.98 -22.06
C TYR A 38 -1.43 5.02 -21.88
N THR A 39 -1.05 6.27 -21.61
CA THR A 39 -2.01 7.39 -21.61
C THR A 39 -1.55 8.49 -22.57
N VAL A 40 -2.48 9.02 -23.36
CA VAL A 40 -2.22 10.19 -24.19
C VAL A 40 -2.47 11.46 -23.39
N PRO A 41 -1.49 12.38 -23.26
CA PRO A 41 -1.68 13.62 -22.54
C PRO A 41 -2.72 14.53 -23.22
N PRO A 42 -3.35 15.45 -22.47
CA PRO A 42 -4.33 16.38 -23.04
C PRO A 42 -3.74 17.23 -24.17
N ASN A 43 -4.58 17.58 -25.15
CA ASN A 43 -4.15 18.47 -26.23
C ASN A 43 -3.96 19.92 -25.73
N ILE A 44 -3.46 20.80 -26.61
CA ILE A 44 -3.23 22.23 -26.29
C ILE A 44 -4.49 22.98 -25.80
N ASN A 45 -5.67 22.43 -26.08
CA ASN A 45 -6.95 22.97 -25.62
C ASN A 45 -7.43 22.34 -24.30
N GLY A 46 -6.60 21.53 -23.63
CA GLY A 46 -6.88 20.90 -22.34
C GLY A 46 -7.86 19.71 -22.43
N GLN A 47 -8.17 19.21 -23.62
CA GLN A 47 -9.08 18.06 -23.77
C GLN A 47 -8.31 16.78 -23.46
N VAL A 48 -8.80 16.04 -22.45
CA VAL A 48 -8.33 14.69 -22.10
C VAL A 48 -8.71 13.74 -23.23
N LYS A 49 -7.75 12.92 -23.68
CA LYS A 49 -7.93 12.01 -24.83
C LYS A 49 -8.02 10.53 -24.44
N ASP A 50 -7.46 10.16 -23.29
CA ASP A 50 -7.62 8.84 -22.68
C ASP A 50 -8.23 9.02 -21.29
N GLU A 51 -9.43 8.46 -21.09
CA GLU A 51 -10.12 8.43 -19.81
C GLU A 51 -10.30 6.98 -19.37
N TRP A 52 -9.76 6.65 -18.19
CA TRP A 52 -9.76 5.30 -17.63
C TRP A 52 -11.16 4.73 -17.38
N GLU A 53 -12.14 5.59 -17.09
CA GLU A 53 -13.50 5.19 -16.73
C GLU A 53 -14.43 5.01 -17.94
N ILE A 54 -14.03 5.52 -19.11
CA ILE A 54 -14.88 5.58 -20.31
C ILE A 54 -14.35 4.68 -21.43
N LYS A 55 -13.06 4.33 -21.40
CA LYS A 55 -12.44 3.48 -22.42
C LYS A 55 -12.76 2.00 -22.15
N ASP A 56 -13.03 1.25 -23.21
CA ASP A 56 -13.16 -0.21 -23.14
C ASP A 56 -11.82 -0.82 -22.69
N ASP A 57 -11.87 -1.90 -21.90
CA ASP A 57 -10.67 -2.63 -21.46
C ASP A 57 -9.87 -3.09 -22.67
N GLU A 58 -8.64 -2.58 -22.80
CA GLU A 58 -7.72 -2.95 -23.87
C GLU A 58 -6.89 -4.17 -23.42
N ILE A 59 -7.38 -5.37 -23.73
CA ILE A 59 -6.66 -6.62 -23.46
C ILE A 59 -5.64 -6.84 -24.58
N HIS A 60 -4.36 -6.70 -24.25
CA HIS A 60 -3.26 -7.11 -25.11
C HIS A 60 -2.77 -8.49 -24.70
N ASP A 61 -2.61 -9.39 -25.68
CA ASP A 61 -1.94 -10.66 -25.46
C ASP A 61 -0.47 -10.39 -25.12
N VAL A 62 -0.05 -10.75 -23.90
CA VAL A 62 1.34 -10.65 -23.48
C VAL A 62 2.09 -11.88 -23.98
N GLU A 63 2.92 -11.73 -25.01
CA GLU A 63 3.86 -12.77 -25.42
C GLU A 63 4.98 -12.89 -24.39
N TRP A 64 4.93 -13.95 -23.59
CA TRP A 64 6.03 -14.35 -22.70
C TRP A 64 7.02 -15.19 -23.51
N LEU A 65 8.14 -14.58 -23.92
CA LEU A 65 9.28 -15.27 -24.53
C LEU A 65 10.06 -16.11 -23.50
#